data_AF-A0A559NM24-F1
#
_entry.id   AF-A0A559NM24-F1
#
_cell.length_a   1.000
_cell.length_b   1.000
_cell.length_c   1.000
_cell.angle_alpha   90.00
_cell.angle_beta   90.00
_cell.angle_gamma   90.00
#
_symmetry.space_group_name_H-M   'P 1'
#
loop_
_entity.id
_entity.type
_entity.pdbx_description
1 polymer ?
#
loop_
_entity_poly.entity_id
_entity_poly.type
_entity_poly.pdbx_seq_one_letter_code
_entity_poly.pdbx_strand_id
1 'polypeptide(L)'
;MGIFSGIFGGAKNEGEQNSKSIPWQDLTMVAQLEEIKQASAARPQVIFKHSTTCGISRMVLNMFKGNYKLDEGQMDFHFLDLLAYREVSNAIAATFNVMHQSPQMLIIKNGVVVYHNSHGAISDVELEEYV
;
A
#
# COMPACT_ATOMS: atom_id res chain seq x y z
N MET A 1 -33.83 41.17 1.08
CA MET A 1 -33.70 39.74 0.74
C MET A 1 -32.72 39.68 -0.42
N GLY A 2 -31.41 39.53 -0.18
CA GLY A 2 -30.73 38.25 0.08
C GLY A 2 -30.15 37.72 -1.25
N ILE A 3 -28.93 38.09 -1.66
CA ILE A 3 -27.63 37.35 -1.51
C ILE A 3 -27.68 35.95 -2.18
N PHE A 4 -26.81 35.46 -3.08
CA PHE A 4 -25.47 35.78 -3.58
C PHE A 4 -25.34 35.27 -5.05
N SER A 5 -24.79 36.10 -5.94
CA SER A 5 -24.18 35.67 -7.20
C SER A 5 -22.66 35.61 -7.02
N GLY A 6 -22.04 34.50 -7.45
CA GLY A 6 -20.62 34.44 -7.79
C GLY A 6 -19.63 34.34 -6.62
N ILE A 7 -19.23 33.11 -6.29
CA ILE A 7 -17.90 32.79 -5.74
C ILE A 7 -17.63 31.30 -6.00
N PHE A 8 -17.01 31.00 -7.14
CA PHE A 8 -16.00 29.95 -7.19
C PHE A 8 -14.78 30.53 -7.89
N GLY A 9 -14.12 31.43 -7.14
CA GLY A 9 -12.78 31.89 -7.45
C GLY A 9 -11.77 30.84 -7.02
N GLY A 10 -10.84 30.54 -7.90
CA GLY A 10 -9.75 29.63 -7.60
C GLY A 10 -8.84 29.44 -8.79
N ALA A 11 -8.17 30.50 -9.24
CA ALA A 11 -6.93 30.32 -9.96
C ALA A 11 -5.95 29.59 -9.01
N LYS A 12 -5.58 28.37 -9.38
CA LYS A 12 -4.35 27.73 -8.95
C LYS A 12 -3.73 27.09 -10.18
N ASN A 13 -2.75 27.80 -10.74
CA ASN A 13 -1.56 27.16 -11.26
C ASN A 13 -1.05 26.22 -10.16
N GLU A 14 -0.71 24.98 -10.48
CA GLU A 14 0.28 24.20 -9.74
C GLU A 14 0.45 22.85 -10.42
N GLY A 15 1.47 22.79 -11.28
CA GLY A 15 2.25 21.59 -11.60
C GLY A 15 1.50 20.37 -12.10
N GLU A 16 1.90 19.89 -13.28
CA GLU A 16 2.13 18.45 -13.44
C GLU A 16 3.05 18.01 -12.29
N GLN A 17 2.48 17.67 -11.14
CA GLN A 17 3.14 16.87 -10.13
C GLN A 17 3.41 15.57 -10.85
N ASN A 18 4.67 15.36 -11.24
CA ASN A 18 5.20 14.09 -11.67
C ASN A 18 5.00 13.12 -10.49
N SER A 19 3.78 12.60 -10.32
CA SER A 19 3.43 11.73 -9.22
C SER A 19 4.12 10.41 -9.51
N LYS A 20 5.21 10.12 -8.77
CA LYS A 20 5.86 8.82 -8.83
C LYS A 20 4.80 7.74 -8.63
N SER A 21 4.65 6.86 -9.61
CA SER A 21 3.78 5.71 -9.48
C SER A 21 4.52 4.65 -8.65
N ILE A 22 3.79 3.96 -7.79
CA ILE A 22 4.35 2.83 -7.04
C ILE A 22 4.60 1.67 -8.02
N PRO A 23 5.82 1.12 -8.09
CA PRO A 23 6.16 0.01 -8.98
C PRO A 23 5.65 -1.31 -8.40
N TRP A 24 4.33 -1.54 -8.48
CA TRP A 24 3.69 -2.74 -7.96
C TRP A 24 4.13 -4.00 -8.71
N GLN A 25 4.48 -5.03 -7.95
CA GLN A 25 4.67 -6.40 -8.41
C GLN A 25 3.45 -7.22 -7.99
N ASP A 26 2.89 -8.00 -8.91
CA ASP A 26 1.72 -8.80 -8.61
C ASP A 26 2.09 -10.00 -7.72
N LEU A 27 1.39 -10.13 -6.59
CA LEU A 27 1.53 -11.26 -5.66
C LEU A 27 0.39 -12.24 -5.90
N THR A 28 0.66 -13.29 -6.64
CA THR A 28 -0.36 -14.22 -7.19
C THR A 28 -0.12 -15.67 -6.80
N MET A 29 1.08 -16.00 -6.30
CA MET A 29 1.48 -17.35 -5.93
C MET A 29 2.08 -17.39 -4.52
N VAL A 30 1.79 -18.47 -3.78
CA VAL A 30 2.33 -18.68 -2.42
C VAL A 30 3.86 -18.76 -2.42
N ALA A 31 4.47 -19.31 -3.47
CA ALA A 31 5.92 -19.43 -3.60
C ALA A 31 6.66 -18.08 -3.52
N GLN A 32 6.03 -16.99 -3.99
CA GLN A 32 6.61 -15.65 -3.92
C GLN A 32 6.82 -15.16 -2.47
N LEU A 33 6.10 -15.72 -1.48
CA LEU A 33 6.25 -15.30 -0.08
C LEU A 33 7.64 -15.61 0.48
N GLU A 34 8.25 -16.71 0.05
CA GLU A 34 9.62 -17.06 0.45
C GLU A 34 10.64 -16.13 -0.21
N GLU A 35 10.43 -15.79 -1.49
CA GLU A 35 11.27 -14.82 -2.21
C GLU A 35 11.20 -13.44 -1.55
N ILE A 36 9.99 -12.97 -1.21
CA ILE A 36 9.78 -11.72 -0.47
C ILE A 36 10.52 -11.77 0.87
N LYS A 37 10.36 -12.86 1.62
CA LYS A 37 11.02 -13.00 2.93
C LYS A 37 12.55 -12.94 2.80
N GLN A 38 13.14 -13.60 1.80
CA GLN A 38 14.58 -13.57 1.57
C GLN A 38 15.07 -12.21 1.06
N ALA A 39 14.37 -11.60 0.09
CA ALA A 39 14.69 -10.28 -0.47
C ALA A 39 14.65 -9.18 0.59
N SER A 40 13.85 -9.35 1.65
CA SER A 40 13.77 -8.41 2.77
C SER A 40 15.07 -8.23 3.57
N ALA A 41 16.06 -9.11 3.37
CA ALA A 41 17.41 -8.93 3.92
C ALA A 41 18.23 -7.87 3.16
N ALA A 42 17.94 -7.65 1.88
CA ALA A 42 18.62 -6.66 1.05
C ALA A 42 17.95 -5.28 1.14
N ARG A 43 16.61 -5.25 1.06
CA ARG A 43 15.81 -4.03 1.23
C ARG A 43 14.40 -4.35 1.70
N PRO A 44 13.73 -3.44 2.43
CA PRO A 44 12.39 -3.69 2.93
C PRO A 44 11.40 -4.07 1.83
N GLN A 45 10.49 -4.98 2.16
CA GLN A 45 9.46 -5.47 1.26
C GLN A 45 8.10 -5.07 1.79
N VAL A 46 7.24 -4.52 0.94
CA VAL A 46 5.90 -4.07 1.31
C VAL A 46 4.87 -4.98 0.64
N ILE A 47 3.97 -5.57 1.42
CA ILE A 47 2.80 -6.29 0.88
C ILE A 47 1.56 -5.45 1.14
N PHE A 48 0.81 -5.10 0.08
CA PHE A 48 -0.49 -4.46 0.17
C PHE A 48 -1.60 -5.43 -0.25
N LYS A 49 -2.47 -5.79 0.68
CA LYS A 49 -3.64 -6.65 0.45
C LYS A 49 -4.85 -5.79 0.15
N HIS A 50 -5.34 -5.87 -1.06
CA HIS A 50 -6.48 -5.08 -1.53
C HIS A 50 -7.70 -5.97 -1.83
N SER A 51 -8.88 -5.54 -1.39
CA SER A 51 -10.15 -6.15 -1.76
C SER A 51 -10.83 -5.28 -2.82
N THR A 52 -10.86 -5.73 -4.06
CA THR A 52 -11.37 -5.00 -5.24
C THR A 52 -12.85 -4.63 -5.17
N THR A 53 -13.63 -5.30 -4.32
CA THR A 53 -15.07 -5.03 -4.10
C THR A 53 -15.34 -4.16 -2.86
N CYS A 54 -14.33 -3.79 -2.08
CA CYS A 54 -14.49 -3.02 -0.85
C CYS A 54 -14.15 -1.54 -1.10
N GLY A 55 -15.15 -0.66 -0.95
CA GLY A 55 -14.98 0.78 -1.14
C GLY A 55 -13.91 1.40 -0.25
N ILE A 56 -13.84 0.99 1.03
CA ILE A 56 -12.80 1.43 1.97
C ILE A 56 -11.42 1.00 1.49
N SER A 57 -11.28 -0.23 0.97
CA SER A 57 -10.02 -0.73 0.44
C SER A 57 -9.52 0.11 -0.75
N ARG A 58 -10.43 0.50 -1.65
CA ARG A 58 -10.12 1.38 -2.79
C ARG A 58 -9.72 2.79 -2.34
N MET A 59 -10.45 3.35 -1.37
CA MET A 59 -10.16 4.67 -0.81
C MET A 59 -8.74 4.72 -0.22
N VAL A 60 -8.41 3.75 0.64
CA VAL A 60 -7.10 3.66 1.30
C VAL A 60 -5.98 3.46 0.29
N LEU A 61 -6.16 2.62 -0.73
CA LEU A 61 -5.17 2.44 -1.80
C LEU A 61 -4.90 3.75 -2.56
N ASN A 62 -5.94 4.53 -2.86
CA ASN A 62 -5.79 5.82 -3.54
C ASN A 62 -5.07 6.84 -2.66
N MET A 63 -5.40 6.92 -1.36
CA MET A 63 -4.70 7.78 -0.42
C MET A 63 -3.22 7.40 -0.30
N PHE A 64 -2.93 6.10 -0.20
CA PHE A 64 -1.56 5.60 -0.16
C PHE A 64 -0.77 6.00 -1.41
N LYS A 65 -1.36 5.81 -2.61
CA LYS A 65 -0.75 6.24 -3.88
C LYS A 65 -0.49 7.75 -3.93
N GLY A 66 -1.41 8.57 -3.42
CA GLY A 66 -1.27 10.02 -3.40
C GLY A 66 -0.19 10.53 -2.43
N ASN A 67 0.11 9.75 -1.38
CA ASN A 67 1.12 10.09 -0.38
C ASN A 67 2.49 9.45 -0.64
N TYR A 68 2.63 8.61 -1.67
CA TYR A 68 3.86 7.91 -1.98
C TYR A 68 4.96 8.86 -2.47
N LYS A 69 6.12 8.84 -1.80
CA LYS A 69 7.23 9.77 -2.08
C LYS A 69 8.60 9.10 -2.20
N LEU A 70 8.70 7.79 -1.99
CA LEU A 70 9.98 7.08 -2.06
C LEU A 70 10.59 7.09 -3.46
N ASP A 71 11.92 7.06 -3.49
CA ASP A 71 12.72 6.81 -4.69
C ASP A 71 12.69 5.34 -5.08
N GLU A 72 12.90 5.08 -6.38
CA GLU A 72 13.01 3.71 -6.88
C GLU A 72 14.14 2.95 -6.18
N GLY A 73 13.87 1.69 -5.85
CA GLY A 73 14.86 0.80 -5.23
C GLY A 73 15.01 0.91 -3.71
N GLN A 74 14.34 1.86 -3.05
CA GLN A 74 14.33 1.95 -1.58
C GLN A 74 13.52 0.83 -0.91
N MET A 75 12.41 0.42 -1.55
CA MET A 75 11.58 -0.70 -1.12
C MET A 75 11.01 -1.42 -2.35
N ASP A 76 10.67 -2.70 -2.19
CA ASP A 76 9.90 -3.44 -3.19
C ASP A 76 8.43 -3.53 -2.77
N PHE A 77 7.52 -3.30 -3.71
CA PHE A 77 6.08 -3.24 -3.45
C PHE A 77 5.34 -4.39 -4.12
N HIS A 78 4.60 -5.15 -3.32
CA HIS A 78 3.85 -6.33 -3.75
C HIS A 78 2.35 -6.09 -3.55
N PHE A 79 1.57 -6.23 -4.61
CA PHE A 79 0.13 -6.00 -4.60
C PHE A 79 -0.62 -7.33 -4.69
N LEU A 80 -1.53 -7.57 -3.75
CA LEU A 80 -2.39 -8.74 -3.74
C LEU A 80 -3.84 -8.32 -3.99
N ASP A 81 -4.43 -8.78 -5.10
CA ASP A 81 -5.88 -8.87 -5.22
C ASP A 81 -6.39 -10.03 -4.36
N LEU A 82 -6.89 -9.70 -3.18
CA LEU A 82 -7.35 -10.66 -2.20
C LEU A 82 -8.54 -11.48 -2.69
N LEU A 83 -9.40 -10.92 -3.55
CA LEU A 83 -10.57 -11.64 -4.05
C LEU A 83 -10.18 -12.73 -5.05
N ALA A 84 -9.19 -12.45 -5.89
CA ALA A 84 -8.65 -13.40 -6.85
C ALA A 84 -7.77 -14.45 -6.16
N TYR A 85 -6.99 -14.07 -5.14
CA TYR A 85 -5.92 -14.90 -4.56
C TYR A 85 -6.08 -15.10 -3.05
N ARG A 86 -7.24 -15.63 -2.62
CA ARG A 86 -7.55 -15.88 -1.20
C ARG A 86 -6.54 -16.81 -0.53
N GLU A 87 -6.05 -17.81 -1.23
CA GLU A 87 -5.03 -18.73 -0.73
C GLU A 87 -3.74 -18.00 -0.35
N VAL A 88 -3.25 -17.14 -1.25
CA VAL A 88 -2.06 -16.30 -1.00
C VAL A 88 -2.30 -15.35 0.17
N SER A 89 -3.49 -14.76 0.25
CA SER A 89 -3.90 -13.90 1.36
C SER A 89 -3.85 -14.57 2.73
N ASN A 90 -4.24 -15.84 2.79
CA ASN A 90 -4.19 -16.67 4.00
C ASN A 90 -2.76 -17.12 4.30
N ALA A 91 -1.99 -17.49 3.27
CA ALA A 91 -0.58 -17.85 3.41
C ALA A 91 0.25 -16.68 3.95
N ILE A 92 -0.02 -15.43 3.54
CA ILE A 92 0.63 -14.23 4.12
C ILE A 92 0.38 -14.16 5.64
N ALA A 93 -0.88 -14.34 6.07
CA ALA A 93 -1.24 -14.29 7.49
C ALA A 93 -0.49 -15.37 8.30
N ALA A 94 -0.39 -16.58 7.76
CA ALA A 94 0.33 -17.69 8.39
C ALA A 94 1.85 -17.48 8.41
N THR A 95 2.47 -17.17 7.27
CA THR A 95 3.93 -17.01 7.11
C THR A 95 4.48 -15.89 7.99
N PHE A 96 3.74 -14.78 8.07
CA PHE A 96 4.17 -13.59 8.79
C PHE A 96 3.56 -13.44 10.18
N ASN A 97 2.79 -14.44 10.62
CA ASN A 97 2.13 -14.49 11.93
C ASN A 97 1.31 -13.22 12.26
N VAL A 98 0.52 -12.75 11.28
CA VAL A 98 -0.38 -11.60 11.46
C VAL A 98 -1.83 -12.02 11.24
N MET A 99 -2.76 -11.35 11.91
CA MET A 99 -4.18 -11.55 11.62
C MET A 99 -4.51 -11.04 10.21
N HIS A 100 -5.31 -11.81 9.47
CA HIS A 100 -5.81 -11.39 8.17
C HIS A 100 -6.71 -10.16 8.29
N GLN A 101 -6.45 -9.12 7.49
CA GLN A 101 -7.28 -7.92 7.34
C GLN A 101 -7.36 -7.49 5.86
N SER A 102 -8.32 -6.62 5.51
CA SER A 102 -8.37 -5.94 4.21
C SER A 102 -9.09 -4.58 4.26
N PRO A 103 -8.51 -3.48 3.75
CA PRO A 103 -7.14 -3.38 3.24
C PRO A 103 -6.13 -3.64 4.37
N GLN A 104 -4.98 -4.20 4.03
CA GLN A 104 -3.89 -4.46 4.98
C GLN A 104 -2.54 -4.18 4.33
N MET A 105 -1.63 -3.57 5.07
CA MET A 105 -0.24 -3.37 4.66
C MET A 105 0.69 -4.06 5.65
N LEU A 106 1.74 -4.69 5.13
CA LEU A 106 2.85 -5.24 5.90
C LEU A 106 4.15 -4.66 5.36
N ILE A 107 5.09 -4.31 6.23
CA ILE A 107 6.48 -4.02 5.88
C ILE A 107 7.34 -5.10 6.53
N ILE A 108 8.15 -5.76 5.71
CA ILE A 108 9.00 -6.90 6.08
C ILE A 108 10.46 -6.48 5.92
N LYS A 109 11.26 -6.69 6.96
CA LYS A 109 12.71 -6.41 6.98
C LYS A 109 13.42 -7.57 7.67
N ASN A 110 14.50 -8.09 7.09
CA ASN A 110 15.27 -9.22 7.61
C ASN A 110 14.40 -10.45 7.96
N GLY A 111 13.42 -10.74 7.12
CA GLY A 111 12.55 -11.91 7.22
C GLY A 111 11.43 -11.79 8.27
N VAL A 112 11.28 -10.63 8.92
CA VAL A 112 10.27 -10.37 9.95
C VAL A 112 9.40 -9.16 9.61
N VAL A 113 8.15 -9.16 10.08
CA VAL A 113 7.27 -7.99 9.95
C VAL A 113 7.69 -6.94 10.97
N VAL A 114 8.08 -5.76 10.48
CA VAL A 114 8.45 -4.61 11.32
C VAL A 114 7.31 -3.60 11.46
N TYR A 115 6.33 -3.65 10.57
CA TYR A 115 5.11 -2.86 10.62
C TYR A 115 3.96 -3.61 9.96
N HIS A 116 2.77 -3.54 10.55
CA HIS A 116 1.54 -3.90 9.86
C HIS A 116 0.36 -3.07 10.37
N ASN A 117 -0.50 -2.63 9.45
CA ASN A 117 -1.74 -1.93 9.78
C ASN A 117 -2.82 -2.22 8.73
N SER A 118 -4.04 -1.76 9.00
CA SER A 118 -5.20 -2.01 8.14
C SER A 118 -6.12 -0.80 8.05
N HIS A 119 -7.02 -0.79 7.08
CA HIS A 119 -8.03 0.25 6.92
C HIS A 119 -7.40 1.67 6.87
N GLY A 120 -7.99 2.64 7.56
CA GLY A 120 -7.51 4.03 7.57
C GLY A 120 -6.11 4.19 8.18
N ALA A 121 -5.69 3.31 9.09
CA ALA A 121 -4.39 3.40 9.75
C ALA A 121 -3.20 3.16 8.79
N ILE A 122 -3.46 2.64 7.58
CA ILE A 122 -2.45 2.57 6.52
C ILE A 122 -2.05 3.98 6.04
N SER A 123 -2.94 4.96 6.12
CA SER A 123 -2.67 6.33 5.65
C SER A 123 -1.67 7.10 6.53
N ASP A 124 -1.44 6.62 7.75
CA ASP A 124 -0.52 7.23 8.71
C ASP A 124 0.89 6.63 8.64
N VAL A 125 1.17 5.76 7.67
CA VAL A 125 2.50 5.14 7.51
C VAL A 125 3.50 6.16 6.95
N GLU A 126 4.64 6.29 7.63
CA GLU A 126 5.81 7.02 7.14
C GLU A 126 6.82 6.00 6.63
N LEU A 127 6.83 5.75 5.31
CA LEU A 127 7.64 4.67 4.71
C LEU A 127 9.14 4.91 4.87
N GLU A 128 9.53 6.18 4.91
CA GLU A 128 10.90 6.66 5.08
C GLU A 128 11.54 6.16 6.39
N GLU A 129 10.75 5.86 7.43
CA GLU A 129 11.25 5.31 8.69
C GLU A 129 11.74 3.86 8.58
N TYR A 130 11.37 3.16 7.50
CA TYR A 130 11.61 1.72 7.34
C TYR A 130 12.72 1.38 6.35
N VAL A 131 13.17 2.35 5.55
CA VAL A 131 14.28 2.20 4.58
C VAL A 131 15.57 1.81 5.31
#